data_AF-H3HAI7-F1
#
_entry.id   AF-H3HAI7-F1
#
_cell.length_a   1.000
_cell.length_b   1.000
_cell.length_c   1.000
_cell.angle_alpha   90.00
_cell.angle_beta   90.00
_cell.angle_gamma   90.00
#
_symmetry.space_group_name_H-M   'P 1'
#
loop_
_entity.id
_entity.type
_entity.pdbx_description
1 polymer ?
#
loop_
_entity_poly.entity_id
_entity_poly.type
_entity_poly.pdbx_seq_one_letter_code
_entity_poly.pdbx_strand_id
1 'polypeptide(L)'
;MTRSIKLVDLQLRPSRIFFGSTSTRFDTSQREVLAPDPEMLRDVRVQELGRGELDAAALARLQRVVSRSAFVAIDTEMGGISCQDTPRPSVMDSIDERYTQYRKSARQFPLVQFGLSVFSWDAEACAFKVETYQFPLFPVFHEKVFGLSHSSTVGSAAGANGAATGASPCPDRRFLVQAKCLQYIRAHGFDLNAWIDRGIGHLSHHEQHQEPCKSALEKSARPEILRKFDPESPALITDETQAFLDQLTGKLKQRLAAFDEGGRDAAAGRGGVQDNGTRR
;
A
#
# COMPACT_ATOMS: atom_id res chain seq x y z
N MET A 1 -28.17 1.36 8.18
CA MET A 1 -27.46 0.12 7.79
C MET A 1 -26.05 0.46 7.36
N THR A 2 -25.12 0.49 8.31
CA THR A 2 -23.73 0.92 8.09
C THR A 2 -22.88 -0.33 7.87
N ARG A 3 -22.47 -0.60 6.63
CA ARG A 3 -21.56 -1.71 6.33
C ARG A 3 -20.15 -1.31 6.75
N SER A 4 -19.81 -1.61 8.00
CA SER A 4 -18.41 -1.67 8.44
C SER A 4 -17.72 -2.80 7.69
N ILE A 5 -16.71 -2.48 6.89
CA ILE A 5 -15.76 -3.47 6.40
C ILE A 5 -14.94 -3.90 7.61
N LYS A 6 -15.38 -4.98 8.28
CA LYS A 6 -14.55 -5.68 9.25
C LYS A 6 -13.36 -6.24 8.48
N LEU A 7 -12.17 -5.70 8.77
CA LEU A 7 -10.93 -6.38 8.46
C LEU A 7 -11.01 -7.73 9.18
N VAL A 8 -11.16 -8.81 8.41
CA VAL A 8 -11.13 -10.15 8.96
C VAL A 8 -9.74 -10.34 9.53
N ASP A 9 -9.70 -10.59 10.84
CA ASP A 9 -8.53 -11.05 11.56
C ASP A 9 -8.09 -12.39 10.94
N LEU A 10 -7.22 -12.27 9.93
CA LEU A 10 -6.55 -13.41 9.32
C LEU A 10 -5.52 -13.85 10.35
N GLN A 11 -5.97 -14.73 11.23
CA GLN A 11 -5.17 -15.53 12.14
C GLN A 11 -4.17 -16.32 11.28
N LEU A 12 -3.02 -15.70 11.01
CA LEU A 12 -1.93 -16.25 10.23
C LEU A 12 -1.44 -17.51 10.95
N ARG A 13 -1.81 -18.67 10.42
CA ARG A 13 -1.15 -19.93 10.77
C ARG A 13 0.34 -19.80 10.41
N PRO A 14 1.26 -20.32 11.23
CA PRO A 14 2.69 -20.14 11.03
C PRO A 14 3.13 -20.94 9.81
N SER A 15 3.09 -20.31 8.64
CA SER A 15 3.68 -20.85 7.42
C SER A 15 5.09 -20.30 7.36
N ARG A 16 6.06 -21.21 7.45
CA ARG A 16 7.50 -20.93 7.46
C ARG A 16 7.85 -19.94 6.35
N ILE A 17 8.29 -18.75 6.75
CA ILE A 17 8.90 -17.76 5.88
C ILE A 17 10.30 -18.28 5.55
N PHE A 18 10.51 -18.71 4.31
CA PHE A 18 11.85 -19.00 3.80
C PHE A 18 12.49 -17.69 3.32
N PHE A 19 13.55 -17.27 4.01
CA PHE A 19 14.45 -16.23 3.50
C PHE A 19 15.42 -16.89 2.53
N GLY A 20 15.13 -16.81 1.23
CA GLY A 20 16.06 -17.20 0.18
C GLY A 20 16.80 -15.97 -0.34
N SER A 21 18.10 -15.88 -0.07
CA SER A 21 18.99 -15.00 -0.85
C SER A 21 19.22 -15.68 -2.20
N THR A 22 18.69 -15.13 -3.28
CA THR A 22 19.13 -15.50 -4.63
C THR A 22 20.48 -14.84 -4.91
N SER A 23 21.53 -15.34 -4.26
CA SER A 23 22.89 -15.17 -4.77
C SER A 23 23.22 -16.43 -5.56
N THR A 24 23.00 -16.36 -6.86
CA THR A 24 23.39 -17.42 -7.80
C THR A 24 24.92 -17.45 -7.90
N ARG A 25 25.58 -18.14 -6.97
CA ARG A 25 26.98 -18.54 -7.13
C ARG A 25 27.01 -19.82 -7.96
N PHE A 26 27.36 -19.69 -9.23
CA PHE A 26 27.69 -20.84 -10.07
C PHE A 26 29.04 -21.41 -9.60
N ASP A 27 28.98 -22.57 -8.93
CA ASP A 27 30.14 -23.42 -8.70
C ASP A 27 30.56 -24.03 -10.04
N THR A 28 31.75 -23.65 -10.50
CA THR A 28 32.32 -24.17 -11.74
C THR A 28 33.18 -25.39 -11.41
N SER A 29 32.55 -26.53 -11.21
CA SER A 29 33.24 -27.81 -11.24
C SER A 29 32.40 -28.89 -11.94
N GLN A 30 32.74 -29.08 -13.21
CA GLN A 30 32.56 -30.27 -14.03
C GLN A 30 31.26 -31.07 -13.85
N ARG A 31 30.24 -30.72 -14.64
CA ARG A 31 29.37 -31.70 -15.30
C ARG A 31 28.96 -31.13 -16.65
N GLU A 32 29.09 -31.94 -17.67
CA GLU A 32 28.70 -31.67 -19.04
C GLU A 32 27.16 -31.49 -19.06
N VAL A 33 26.70 -30.24 -19.12
CA VAL A 33 25.27 -29.90 -19.14
C VAL A 33 24.92 -29.52 -20.58
N LEU A 34 24.09 -30.36 -21.20
CA LEU A 34 23.34 -30.01 -22.42
C LEU A 34 22.82 -28.58 -22.31
N ALA A 35 23.15 -27.75 -23.29
CA ALA A 35 22.71 -26.36 -23.34
C ALA A 35 21.20 -26.27 -23.04
N PRO A 36 20.78 -25.45 -22.06
CA PRO A 36 19.37 -25.28 -21.78
C PRO A 36 18.68 -24.67 -23.01
N ASP A 37 17.54 -25.24 -23.37
CA ASP A 37 16.68 -24.82 -24.47
C ASP A 37 16.42 -23.29 -24.38
N PRO A 38 16.60 -22.49 -25.45
CA PRO A 38 16.52 -21.02 -25.40
C PRO A 38 15.15 -20.46 -24.93
N GLU A 39 14.11 -21.29 -24.88
CA GLU A 39 12.76 -20.91 -24.42
C GLU A 39 12.56 -20.97 -22.88
N MET A 40 13.52 -21.52 -22.12
CA MET A 40 13.40 -21.68 -20.66
C MET A 40 13.60 -20.39 -19.86
N LEU A 41 14.20 -19.36 -20.46
CA LEU A 41 14.18 -17.99 -19.92
C LEU A 41 12.86 -17.34 -20.35
N ARG A 42 11.75 -17.81 -19.78
CA ARG A 42 10.49 -17.03 -19.80
C ARG A 42 10.82 -15.68 -19.17
N ASP A 43 10.83 -14.66 -20.02
CA ASP A 43 11.06 -13.24 -19.76
C ASP A 43 10.51 -12.86 -18.37
N VAL A 44 11.38 -12.82 -17.35
CA VAL A 44 10.99 -12.47 -15.99
C VAL A 44 10.63 -11.00 -16.02
N ARG A 45 9.33 -10.73 -16.16
CA ARG A 45 8.82 -9.36 -16.22
C ARG A 45 8.90 -8.74 -14.84
N VAL A 46 9.83 -7.80 -14.71
CA VAL A 46 9.94 -6.91 -13.56
C VAL A 46 9.14 -5.65 -13.86
N GLN A 47 8.18 -5.32 -13.00
CA GLN A 47 7.38 -4.11 -13.13
C GLN A 47 7.73 -3.13 -12.00
N GLU A 48 8.24 -1.95 -12.36
CA GLU A 48 8.35 -0.83 -11.42
C GLU A 48 6.98 -0.15 -11.26
N LEU A 49 6.54 0.02 -10.01
CA LEU A 49 5.31 0.71 -9.64
C LEU A 49 5.67 1.89 -8.73
N GLY A 50 5.74 3.08 -9.30
CA GLY A 50 5.88 4.34 -8.56
C GLY A 50 4.55 4.86 -8.03
N ARG A 51 4.59 6.06 -7.45
CA ARG A 51 3.43 6.72 -6.84
C ARG A 51 2.29 6.99 -7.84
N GLY A 52 2.61 7.27 -9.10
CA GLY A 52 1.60 7.50 -10.14
C GLY A 52 0.98 6.21 -10.66
N GLU A 53 1.78 5.15 -10.72
CA GLU A 53 1.43 3.85 -11.29
C GLU A 53 0.70 2.95 -10.27
N LEU A 54 0.91 3.17 -8.97
CA LEU A 54 0.23 2.45 -7.89
C LEU A 54 -1.20 3.00 -7.65
N ASP A 55 -2.05 2.87 -8.67
CA ASP A 55 -3.45 3.26 -8.60
C ASP A 55 -4.36 2.15 -8.04
N ALA A 56 -5.68 2.43 -7.95
CA ALA A 56 -6.65 1.47 -7.44
C ALA A 56 -6.72 0.17 -8.27
N ALA A 57 -6.48 0.25 -9.58
CA ALA A 57 -6.50 -0.91 -10.46
C ALA A 57 -5.24 -1.77 -10.26
N ALA A 58 -4.06 -1.16 -10.12
CA ALA A 58 -2.81 -1.81 -9.79
C ALA A 58 -2.88 -2.49 -8.41
N LEU A 59 -3.42 -1.80 -7.40
CA LEU A 59 -3.63 -2.37 -6.08
C LEU A 59 -4.58 -3.58 -6.11
N ALA A 60 -5.69 -3.50 -6.84
CA ALA A 60 -6.61 -4.62 -6.99
C ALA A 60 -5.98 -5.82 -7.71
N ARG A 61 -5.11 -5.57 -8.71
CA ARG A 61 -4.33 -6.63 -9.36
C ARG A 61 -3.34 -7.27 -8.40
N LEU A 62 -2.55 -6.47 -7.68
CA LEU A 62 -1.57 -6.95 -6.70
C LEU A 62 -2.24 -7.79 -5.62
N GLN A 63 -3.34 -7.33 -5.05
CA GLN A 63 -4.12 -8.09 -4.07
C GLN A 63 -4.55 -9.44 -4.62
N ARG A 64 -5.09 -9.48 -5.85
CA ARG A 64 -5.50 -10.73 -6.49
C ARG A 64 -4.33 -11.69 -6.70
N VAL A 65 -3.20 -11.20 -7.20
CA VAL A 65 -2.02 -12.00 -7.53
C VAL A 65 -1.40 -12.57 -6.24
N VAL A 66 -1.24 -11.74 -5.21
CA VAL A 66 -0.74 -12.17 -3.90
C VAL A 66 -1.68 -13.19 -3.24
N SER A 67 -3.00 -12.95 -3.23
CA SER A 67 -3.97 -13.88 -2.63
C SER A 67 -4.03 -15.25 -3.31
N ARG A 68 -3.66 -15.35 -4.59
CA ARG A 68 -3.67 -16.60 -5.36
C ARG A 68 -2.30 -17.26 -5.46
N SER A 69 -1.26 -16.63 -4.92
CA SER A 69 0.09 -17.14 -4.96
C SER A 69 0.29 -18.34 -4.04
N ALA A 70 1.25 -19.19 -4.37
CA ALA A 70 1.72 -20.25 -3.48
C ALA A 70 2.61 -19.68 -2.37
N PHE A 71 3.51 -18.77 -2.74
CA PHE A 71 4.38 -18.02 -1.82
C PHE A 71 4.88 -16.73 -2.48
N VAL A 72 5.48 -15.87 -1.67
CA VAL A 72 6.13 -14.63 -2.10
C VAL A 72 7.57 -14.57 -1.62
N ALA A 73 8.43 -13.90 -2.36
CA ALA A 73 9.77 -13.50 -1.93
C ALA A 73 9.84 -11.97 -1.87
N ILE A 74 10.55 -11.46 -0.87
CA ILE A 74 10.73 -10.03 -0.62
C ILE A 74 12.23 -9.72 -0.56
N ASP A 75 12.62 -8.62 -1.16
CA ASP A 75 13.96 -8.06 -1.04
C ASP A 75 13.89 -6.53 -0.91
N THR A 76 14.89 -5.91 -0.29
CA THR A 76 14.85 -4.47 0.01
C THR A 76 16.18 -3.80 -0.22
N GLU A 77 16.15 -2.67 -0.92
CA GLU A 77 17.28 -1.75 -1.00
C GLU A 77 17.20 -0.69 0.09
N MET A 78 18.31 -0.46 0.78
CA MET A 78 18.39 0.43 1.94
C MET A 78 19.32 1.61 1.65
N GLY A 79 19.00 2.78 2.21
CA GLY A 79 19.84 3.97 2.11
C GLY A 79 21.16 3.88 2.90
N GLY A 80 21.34 2.84 3.72
CA GLY A 80 22.54 2.58 4.49
C GLY A 80 22.45 1.27 5.27
N ILE A 81 23.59 0.79 5.77
CA ILE A 81 23.71 -0.52 6.44
C ILE A 81 23.99 -0.35 7.95
N SER A 82 24.99 0.47 8.29
CA SER A 82 25.49 0.63 9.66
C SER A 82 25.73 2.09 10.01
N CYS A 83 25.26 2.53 11.17
CA CYS A 83 25.66 3.81 11.74
C CYS A 83 27.13 3.78 12.18
N GLN A 84 27.87 4.86 11.95
CA GLN A 84 29.29 4.95 12.34
C GLN A 84 29.47 4.96 13.87
N ASP A 85 28.50 5.51 14.59
CA ASP A 85 28.54 5.67 16.05
C ASP A 85 27.98 4.46 16.83
N THR A 86 27.59 3.39 16.12
CA THR A 86 27.16 2.15 16.78
C THR A 86 28.30 1.14 16.83
N PRO A 87 28.56 0.53 18.00
CA PRO A 87 29.56 -0.54 18.09
C PRO A 87 29.21 -1.64 17.10
N ARG A 88 30.23 -2.19 16.44
CA ARG A 88 30.03 -3.32 15.53
C ARG A 88 29.55 -4.52 16.35
N PRO A 89 28.52 -5.25 15.89
CA PRO A 89 28.07 -6.46 16.56
C PRO A 89 29.23 -7.43 16.78
N SER A 90 29.38 -7.87 18.02
CA SER A 90 30.36 -8.88 18.40
C SER A 90 29.81 -10.28 18.15
N VAL A 91 30.72 -11.22 17.90
CA VAL A 91 30.37 -12.65 17.84
C VAL A 91 29.86 -13.14 19.20
N MET A 92 30.32 -12.52 20.29
CA MET A 92 29.91 -12.83 21.67
C MET A 92 28.59 -12.18 22.09
N ASP A 93 28.02 -11.29 21.27
CA ASP A 93 26.74 -10.65 21.59
C ASP A 93 25.62 -11.69 21.61
N SER A 94 24.73 -11.57 22.59
CA SER A 94 23.44 -12.25 22.58
C SER A 94 22.59 -11.82 21.38
N ILE A 95 21.57 -12.62 21.07
CA ILE A 95 20.63 -12.30 19.99
C ILE A 95 19.91 -10.96 20.27
N ASP A 96 19.56 -10.68 21.52
CA ASP A 96 18.84 -9.46 21.90
C ASP A 96 19.73 -8.21 21.79
N GLU A 97 21.00 -8.29 22.18
CA GLU A 97 21.97 -7.21 22.00
C GLU A 97 22.18 -6.91 20.52
N ARG A 98 22.40 -7.96 19.72
CA ARG A 98 22.58 -7.85 18.27
C ARG A 98 21.34 -7.28 17.58
N TYR A 99 20.15 -7.73 17.95
CA TYR A 99 18.88 -7.16 17.46
C TYR A 99 18.77 -5.69 17.82
N THR A 100 19.07 -5.32 19.07
CA THR A 100 18.99 -3.93 19.54
C THR A 100 19.93 -3.02 18.75
N GLN A 101 21.16 -3.46 18.49
CA GLN A 101 22.13 -2.74 17.68
C GLN A 101 21.65 -2.58 16.22
N TYR A 102 21.24 -3.67 15.56
CA TYR A 102 20.73 -3.61 14.19
C TYR A 102 19.48 -2.76 14.05
N ARG A 103 18.52 -2.91 14.98
CA ARG A 103 17.30 -2.10 15.02
C ARG A 103 17.64 -0.61 15.16
N LYS A 104 18.59 -0.25 16.03
CA LYS A 104 19.01 1.14 16.21
C LYS A 104 19.59 1.72 14.92
N SER A 105 20.42 0.95 14.23
CA SER A 105 21.04 1.35 12.95
C SER A 105 20.02 1.44 11.80
N ALA A 106 19.26 0.36 11.57
CA ALA A 106 18.31 0.24 10.47
C ALA A 106 17.21 1.34 10.51
N ARG A 107 16.83 1.80 11.71
CA ARG A 107 15.87 2.90 11.88
C ARG A 107 16.35 4.26 11.38
N GLN A 108 17.66 4.44 11.19
CA GLN A 108 18.21 5.72 10.72
C GLN A 108 18.17 5.84 9.20
N PHE A 109 18.13 4.72 8.47
CA PHE A 109 18.22 4.70 7.01
C PHE A 109 16.85 4.43 6.38
N PRO A 110 16.52 5.08 5.26
CA PRO A 110 15.27 4.82 4.56
C PRO A 110 15.33 3.46 3.86
N LEU A 111 14.18 2.80 3.77
CA LEU A 111 13.96 1.75 2.77
C LEU A 111 13.73 2.46 1.43
N VAL A 112 14.65 2.26 0.48
CA VAL A 112 14.70 2.97 -0.80
C VAL A 112 13.83 2.29 -1.85
N GLN A 113 13.88 0.95 -1.91
CA GLN A 113 13.08 0.15 -2.83
C GLN A 113 12.63 -1.14 -2.15
N PHE A 114 11.36 -1.48 -2.32
CA PHE A 114 10.79 -2.76 -1.91
C PHE A 114 10.57 -3.64 -3.14
N GLY A 115 11.21 -4.81 -3.18
CA GLY A 115 11.05 -5.82 -4.22
C GLY A 115 10.10 -6.92 -3.76
N LEU A 116 9.18 -7.33 -4.62
CA LEU A 116 8.22 -8.39 -4.38
C LEU A 116 8.18 -9.34 -5.57
N SER A 117 8.46 -10.62 -5.35
CA SER A 117 8.25 -11.67 -6.36
C SER A 117 7.15 -12.61 -5.91
N VAL A 118 6.14 -12.80 -6.76
CA VAL A 118 4.95 -13.60 -6.47
C VAL A 118 4.98 -14.87 -7.29
N PHE A 119 4.95 -16.02 -6.61
CA PHE A 119 5.08 -17.34 -7.24
C PHE A 119 3.72 -18.02 -7.29
N SER A 120 3.26 -18.35 -8.50
CA SER A 120 2.03 -19.09 -8.74
C SER A 120 2.34 -20.40 -9.44
N TRP A 121 1.74 -21.50 -8.98
CA TRP A 121 1.94 -22.81 -9.61
C TRP A 121 1.08 -22.92 -10.87
N ASP A 122 1.71 -23.20 -12.00
CA ASP A 122 1.04 -23.59 -13.23
C ASP A 122 1.04 -25.11 -13.36
N ALA A 123 -0.14 -25.71 -13.22
CA ALA A 123 -0.32 -27.15 -13.28
C ALA A 123 -0.15 -27.70 -14.71
N GLU A 124 -0.43 -26.93 -15.75
CA GLU A 124 -0.28 -27.37 -17.14
C GLU A 124 1.19 -27.39 -17.54
N ALA A 125 1.94 -26.36 -17.13
CA ALA A 125 3.38 -26.28 -17.38
C ALA A 125 4.23 -27.02 -16.33
N CYS A 126 3.62 -27.56 -15.27
CA CYS A 126 4.30 -28.15 -14.11
C CYS A 126 5.45 -27.26 -13.58
N ALA A 127 5.24 -25.95 -13.52
CA ALA A 127 6.28 -24.97 -13.19
C ALA A 127 5.70 -23.77 -12.44
N PHE A 128 6.56 -23.06 -11.71
CA PHE A 128 6.17 -21.78 -11.12
C PHE A 128 6.23 -20.66 -12.15
N LYS A 129 5.13 -19.91 -12.25
CA LYS A 129 5.08 -18.59 -12.88
C LYS A 129 5.43 -17.54 -11.83
N VAL A 130 6.31 -16.61 -12.19
CA VAL A 130 6.79 -15.56 -11.29
C VAL A 130 6.41 -14.21 -11.87
N GLU A 131 5.80 -13.37 -11.03
CA GLU A 131 5.56 -11.96 -11.32
C GLU A 131 6.37 -11.12 -10.33
N THR A 132 7.26 -10.26 -10.81
CA THR A 132 8.14 -9.46 -9.96
C THR A 132 7.79 -7.98 -10.06
N TYR A 133 7.71 -7.33 -8.90
CA TYR A 133 7.33 -5.93 -8.72
C TYR A 133 8.42 -5.20 -7.93
N GLN A 134 8.68 -3.96 -8.33
CA GLN A 134 9.62 -3.06 -7.67
C GLN A 134 8.89 -1.77 -7.27
N PHE A 135 8.97 -1.42 -6.00
CA PHE A 135 8.29 -0.26 -5.43
C PHE A 135 9.35 0.71 -4.90
N PRO A 136 9.71 1.78 -5.64
CA PRO A 136 10.53 2.85 -5.09
C PRO A 136 9.75 3.53 -3.96
N LEU A 137 10.33 3.61 -2.77
CA LEU A 137 9.70 4.20 -1.59
C LEU A 137 10.42 5.48 -1.20
N PHE A 138 9.70 6.59 -1.16
CA PHE A 138 10.26 7.85 -0.66
C PHE A 138 9.53 8.25 0.62
N PRO A 139 10.25 8.60 1.70
CA PRO A 139 9.66 8.92 3.00
C PRO A 139 9.02 10.32 3.00
N VAL A 140 8.03 10.53 2.14
CA VAL A 140 7.18 11.73 2.11
C VAL A 140 5.73 11.30 2.00
N PHE A 141 4.88 11.84 2.87
CA PHE A 141 3.44 11.68 2.74
C PHE A 141 2.88 12.81 1.88
N HIS A 142 2.50 12.50 0.65
CA HIS A 142 1.82 13.45 -0.23
C HIS A 142 0.32 13.43 0.08
N GLU A 143 -0.20 14.50 0.67
CA GLU A 143 -1.64 14.76 0.62
C GLU A 143 -1.99 15.16 -0.82
N LYS A 144 -2.92 14.46 -1.48
CA LYS A 144 -3.49 14.91 -2.76
C LYS A 144 -4.32 16.17 -2.52
N VAL A 145 -3.67 17.32 -2.42
CA VAL A 145 -4.31 18.63 -2.50
C VAL A 145 -4.46 18.97 -3.98
N PHE A 146 -5.60 18.60 -4.57
CA PHE A 146 -5.97 19.09 -5.90
C PHE A 146 -6.21 20.60 -5.78
N GLY A 147 -5.31 21.43 -6.32
CA GLY A 147 -5.59 22.85 -6.52
C GLY A 147 -4.43 23.85 -6.39
N LEU A 148 -3.26 23.47 -5.85
CA LEU A 148 -2.11 24.38 -5.80
C LEU A 148 -0.84 23.65 -6.26
N SER A 149 -0.44 23.99 -7.50
CA SER A 149 0.85 23.65 -8.09
C SER A 149 2.01 24.16 -7.23
N HIS A 150 3.05 23.33 -7.13
CA HIS A 150 4.45 23.67 -6.84
C HIS A 150 4.73 24.80 -5.84
N SER A 151 5.05 24.43 -4.60
CA SER A 151 6.03 25.19 -3.83
C SER A 151 7.05 24.24 -3.22
N SER A 152 8.19 24.15 -3.90
CA SER A 152 9.46 23.74 -3.33
C SER A 152 9.90 24.78 -2.30
N THR A 153 9.44 24.67 -1.06
CA THR A 153 10.08 25.40 0.07
C THR A 153 11.22 24.55 0.61
N VAL A 154 12.39 24.76 0.04
CA VAL A 154 13.66 24.55 0.74
C VAL A 154 13.65 25.50 1.94
N GLY A 155 13.92 24.95 3.13
CA GLY A 155 13.83 25.69 4.38
C GLY A 155 14.76 26.90 4.44
N SER A 156 14.24 28.01 4.98
CA SER A 156 15.06 29.00 5.69
C SER A 156 14.42 29.22 7.06
N ALA A 157 15.12 28.79 8.09
CA ALA A 157 14.79 29.09 9.47
C ALA A 157 15.36 30.47 9.82
N ALA A 158 14.48 31.49 9.88
CA ALA A 158 14.66 32.68 10.71
C ALA A 158 13.44 33.59 10.57
N GLY A 159 12.80 33.95 11.69
CA GLY A 159 11.79 35.01 11.73
C GLY A 159 10.60 34.66 12.60
N ALA A 160 10.62 35.15 13.84
CA ALA A 160 9.48 35.12 14.74
C ALA A 160 8.27 35.86 14.13
N ASN A 161 7.09 35.24 14.18
CA ASN A 161 5.84 35.85 14.62
C ASN A 161 4.72 34.81 14.67
N GLY A 162 3.99 34.79 15.78
CA GLY A 162 2.90 33.87 16.04
C GLY A 162 1.71 34.10 15.11
N ALA A 163 1.44 33.11 14.27
CA ALA A 163 0.14 32.80 13.71
C ALA A 163 0.16 31.29 13.42
N ALA A 164 -0.90 30.56 13.80
CA ALA A 164 -1.00 29.12 13.65
C ALA A 164 -0.86 28.72 12.18
N THR A 165 0.36 28.44 11.74
CA THR A 165 0.66 27.86 10.43
C THR A 165 0.06 26.46 10.44
N GLY A 166 -0.97 26.22 9.62
CA GLY A 166 -1.62 24.93 9.48
C GLY A 166 -0.56 23.83 9.35
N ALA A 167 -0.48 22.97 10.36
CA ALA A 167 0.51 21.91 10.41
C ALA A 167 0.35 21.05 9.16
N SER A 168 1.40 20.98 8.33
CA SER A 168 1.39 20.10 7.17
C SER A 168 1.05 18.69 7.63
N PRO A 169 0.12 17.98 6.97
CA PRO A 169 -0.26 16.64 7.38
C PRO A 169 0.88 15.62 7.27
N CYS A 170 1.98 16.00 6.63
CA CYS A 170 3.15 15.17 6.46
C CYS A 170 4.11 15.32 7.66
N PRO A 171 4.43 14.22 8.37
CA PRO A 171 5.53 14.26 9.34
C PRO A 171 6.84 14.65 8.64
N ASP A 172 7.63 15.56 9.25
CA ASP A 172 9.00 15.88 8.79
C ASP A 172 9.89 14.64 9.00
N ARG A 173 10.16 13.91 7.92
CA ARG A 173 10.99 12.71 7.96
C ARG A 173 12.44 13.07 7.69
N ARG A 174 13.25 13.02 8.74
CA ARG A 174 14.71 13.11 8.64
C ARG A 174 15.31 11.71 8.68
N PHE A 175 16.14 11.42 7.70
CA PHE A 175 16.79 10.13 7.55
C PHE A 175 18.25 10.32 7.14
N LEU A 176 19.08 9.35 7.52
CA LEU A 176 20.48 9.29 7.11
C LEU A 176 20.59 8.55 5.79
N VAL A 177 21.64 8.88 5.05
CA VAL A 177 21.99 8.16 3.83
C VAL A 177 23.50 7.95 3.80
N GLN A 178 23.92 6.73 3.49
CA GLN A 178 25.32 6.37 3.35
C GLN A 178 25.73 6.52 1.88
N ALA A 179 26.70 7.40 1.61
CA ALA A 179 27.16 7.68 0.24
C ALA A 179 27.57 6.42 -0.54
N LYS A 180 28.21 5.45 0.12
CA LYS A 180 28.59 4.16 -0.50
C LYS A 180 27.38 3.35 -0.96
N CYS A 181 26.28 3.35 -0.20
CA CYS A 181 25.07 2.63 -0.57
C CYS A 181 24.39 3.29 -1.77
N LEU A 182 24.27 4.62 -1.78
CA LEU A 182 23.74 5.34 -2.95
C LEU A 182 24.59 5.14 -4.20
N GLN A 183 25.91 5.16 -4.05
CA GLN A 183 26.83 4.91 -5.16
C GLN A 183 26.63 3.50 -5.72
N TYR A 184 26.48 2.51 -4.84
CA TYR A 184 26.25 1.12 -5.24
C TYR A 184 24.94 0.96 -6.01
N ILE A 185 23.81 1.39 -5.46
CA ILE A 185 22.51 1.23 -6.14
C ILE A 185 22.45 2.02 -7.45
N ARG A 186 23.03 3.22 -7.50
CA ARG A 186 23.13 4.01 -8.74
C ARG A 186 23.96 3.31 -9.81
N ALA A 187 25.07 2.67 -9.42
CA ALA A 187 25.90 1.90 -10.33
C ALA A 187 25.18 0.67 -10.90
N HIS A 188 24.11 0.22 -10.24
CA HIS A 188 23.26 -0.91 -10.66
C HIS A 188 21.94 -0.44 -11.31
N GLY A 189 21.89 0.80 -11.79
CA GLY A 189 20.78 1.32 -12.59
C GLY A 189 19.63 1.94 -11.79
N PHE A 190 19.77 2.10 -10.47
CA PHE A 190 18.76 2.79 -9.67
C PHE A 190 18.77 4.31 -9.94
N ASP A 191 17.63 4.85 -10.35
CA ASP A 191 17.45 6.28 -10.63
C ASP A 191 17.02 7.04 -9.36
N LEU A 192 17.97 7.78 -8.78
CA LEU A 192 17.74 8.58 -7.58
C LEU A 192 16.76 9.74 -7.79
N ASN A 193 16.67 10.29 -9.01
CA ASN A 193 15.72 11.37 -9.29
C ASN A 193 14.32 10.80 -9.36
N ALA A 194 14.13 9.69 -10.09
CA ALA A 194 12.85 9.00 -10.13
C ALA A 194 12.41 8.53 -8.73
N TRP A 195 13.34 8.10 -7.89
CA TRP A 195 13.07 7.76 -6.49
C TRP A 195 12.51 8.93 -5.68
N ILE A 196 13.12 10.12 -5.76
CA ILE A 196 12.65 11.32 -5.06
C ILE A 196 11.31 11.79 -5.64
N ASP A 197 11.23 11.87 -6.98
CA ASP A 197 10.08 12.47 -7.66
C ASP A 197 8.86 11.56 -7.65
N ARG A 198 9.04 10.26 -7.85
CA ARG A 198 7.96 9.28 -8.04
C ARG A 198 7.87 8.23 -6.94
N GLY A 199 8.72 8.30 -5.90
CA GLY A 199 8.67 7.34 -4.81
C GLY A 199 7.32 7.34 -4.09
N ILE A 200 6.89 6.14 -3.71
CA ILE A 200 5.65 5.90 -2.99
C ILE A 200 5.83 6.37 -1.54
N GLY A 201 4.95 7.27 -1.12
CA GLY A 201 4.82 7.71 0.25
C GLY A 201 4.17 6.64 1.13
N HIS A 202 4.56 6.58 2.40
CA HIS A 202 4.01 5.63 3.36
C HIS A 202 3.83 6.24 4.75
N LEU A 203 2.90 5.66 5.50
CA LEU A 203 2.65 5.94 6.90
C LEU A 203 2.66 4.63 7.67
N SER A 204 3.30 4.64 8.84
CA SER A 204 3.18 3.55 9.80
C SER A 204 1.76 3.47 10.36
N HIS A 205 1.39 2.32 10.91
CA HIS A 205 0.09 2.14 11.56
C HIS A 205 -0.14 3.19 12.66
N HIS A 206 0.89 3.51 13.44
CA HIS A 206 0.80 4.54 14.48
C HIS A 206 0.49 5.93 13.89
N GLU A 207 1.19 6.34 12.84
CA GLU A 207 0.98 7.66 12.21
C GLU A 207 -0.40 7.79 11.56
N GLN A 208 -0.93 6.70 10.98
CA GLN A 208 -2.28 6.69 10.39
C GLN A 208 -3.39 7.07 11.40
N HIS A 209 -3.19 6.79 12.68
CA HIS A 209 -4.17 7.08 13.75
C HIS A 209 -3.93 8.42 14.44
N GLN A 210 -2.88 9.16 14.08
CA GLN A 210 -2.54 10.44 14.68
C GLN A 210 -2.99 11.60 13.80
N GLU A 211 -3.44 12.68 14.43
CA GLU A 211 -3.58 13.96 13.75
C GLU A 211 -2.20 14.52 13.42
N PRO A 212 -2.02 15.19 12.27
CA PRO A 212 -3.01 15.50 11.21
C PRO A 212 -3.25 14.40 10.14
N CYS A 213 -2.48 13.30 10.14
CA CYS A 213 -2.55 12.25 9.12
C CYS A 213 -3.93 11.59 9.03
N LYS A 214 -4.55 11.29 10.17
CA LYS A 214 -5.88 10.67 10.24
C LYS A 214 -6.94 11.48 9.49
N SER A 215 -7.06 12.78 9.80
CA SER A 215 -7.98 13.68 9.10
C SER A 215 -7.69 13.77 7.59
N ALA A 216 -6.42 13.80 7.17
CA ALA A 216 -6.05 13.83 5.75
C ALA A 216 -6.49 12.56 5.01
N LEU A 217 -6.32 11.38 5.64
CA LEU A 217 -6.79 10.11 5.09
C LEU A 217 -8.32 10.06 4.98
N GLU A 218 -9.03 10.51 6.02
CA GLU A 218 -10.51 10.60 6.01
C GLU A 218 -11.01 11.53 4.89
N LYS A 219 -10.38 12.71 4.72
CA LYS A 219 -10.70 13.64 3.62
C LYS A 219 -10.43 13.02 2.25
N SER A 220 -9.34 12.27 2.10
CA SER A 220 -9.00 11.62 0.84
C SER A 220 -9.92 10.44 0.49
N ALA A 221 -10.52 9.80 1.49
CA ALA A 221 -11.48 8.71 1.29
C ALA A 221 -12.88 9.19 0.89
N ARG A 222 -13.18 10.50 1.02
CA ARG A 222 -14.47 11.05 0.62
C ARG A 222 -14.59 11.09 -0.91
N PRO A 223 -15.73 10.63 -1.48
CA PRO A 223 -16.05 10.83 -2.90
C PRO A 223 -15.87 12.31 -3.26
N GLU A 224 -15.36 12.61 -4.45
CA GLU A 224 -15.05 13.99 -4.87
C GLU A 224 -16.23 14.96 -4.72
N ILE A 225 -17.46 14.46 -4.91
CA ILE A 225 -18.70 15.21 -4.73
C ILE A 225 -18.83 15.74 -3.29
N LEU A 226 -18.47 14.94 -2.28
CA LEU A 226 -18.55 15.29 -0.87
C LEU A 226 -17.36 16.14 -0.39
N ARG A 227 -16.27 16.24 -1.16
CA ARG A 227 -15.13 17.12 -0.84
C ARG A 227 -15.43 18.59 -1.12
N LYS A 228 -16.40 18.87 -2.00
CA LYS A 228 -16.84 20.24 -2.33
C LYS A 228 -17.81 20.84 -1.31
N PHE A 229 -18.35 20.02 -0.41
CA PHE A 229 -19.19 20.49 0.69
C PHE A 229 -18.34 20.64 1.94
N ASP A 230 -18.00 21.88 2.28
CA ASP A 230 -17.44 22.19 3.59
C ASP A 230 -18.60 22.28 4.60
N PRO A 231 -18.69 21.41 5.62
CA PRO A 231 -19.76 21.45 6.61
C PRO A 231 -19.77 22.73 7.45
N GLU A 232 -18.64 23.46 7.55
CA GLU A 232 -18.53 24.72 8.29
C GLU A 232 -18.90 25.95 7.42
N SER A 233 -18.99 25.77 6.09
CA SER A 233 -19.49 26.80 5.17
C SER A 233 -20.93 26.46 4.81
N PRO A 234 -21.95 27.13 5.39
CA PRO A 234 -23.34 26.90 4.98
C PRO A 234 -23.45 27.18 3.48
N ALA A 235 -23.83 26.16 2.71
CA ALA A 235 -24.15 26.35 1.31
C ALA A 235 -25.30 27.37 1.24
N LEU A 236 -25.13 28.44 0.44
CA LEU A 236 -26.21 29.38 0.13
C LEU A 236 -27.26 28.62 -0.68
N ILE A 237 -28.26 28.08 0.00
CA ILE A 237 -29.39 27.41 -0.62
C ILE A 237 -30.38 28.51 -0.99
N THR A 238 -30.49 28.80 -2.30
CA THR A 238 -31.57 29.64 -2.82
C THR A 238 -32.90 28.89 -2.72
N ASP A 239 -34.02 29.61 -2.66
CA ASP A 239 -35.36 29.01 -2.57
C ASP A 239 -35.65 28.00 -3.70
N GLU A 240 -35.13 28.30 -4.90
CA GLU A 240 -35.18 27.42 -6.07
C GLU A 240 -34.38 26.12 -5.86
N THR A 241 -33.21 26.22 -5.22
CA THR A 241 -32.37 25.07 -4.90
C THR A 241 -33.03 24.20 -3.82
N GLN A 242 -33.69 24.80 -2.83
CA GLN A 242 -34.40 24.09 -1.78
C GLN A 242 -35.56 23.26 -2.36
N ALA A 243 -36.38 23.84 -3.24
CA ALA A 243 -37.48 23.13 -3.89
C ALA A 243 -36.99 21.93 -4.72
N PHE A 244 -35.85 22.08 -5.40
CA PHE A 244 -35.22 20.99 -6.14
C PHE A 244 -34.70 19.87 -5.22
N LEU A 245 -34.07 20.23 -4.10
CA LEU A 245 -33.59 19.26 -3.09
C LEU A 245 -34.74 18.49 -2.45
N ASP A 246 -35.86 19.15 -2.18
CA ASP A 246 -37.06 18.50 -1.64
C ASP A 246 -37.65 17.52 -2.65
N GLN A 247 -37.68 17.89 -3.94
CA GLN A 247 -38.11 17.00 -5.02
C GLN A 247 -37.20 15.77 -5.15
N LEU A 248 -35.87 15.95 -5.08
CA LEU A 248 -34.91 14.84 -5.09
C LEU A 248 -35.07 13.92 -3.89
N THR A 249 -35.24 14.51 -2.70
CA THR A 249 -35.45 13.76 -1.45
C THR A 249 -36.73 12.94 -1.52
N GLY A 250 -37.81 13.49 -2.08
CA GLY A 250 -39.05 12.76 -2.33
C GLY A 250 -38.86 11.56 -3.26
N LYS A 251 -38.15 11.75 -4.38
CA LYS A 251 -37.85 10.65 -5.33
C LYS A 251 -36.98 9.55 -4.70
N LEU A 252 -35.99 9.92 -3.88
CA LEU A 252 -35.15 8.97 -3.17
C LEU A 252 -35.96 8.16 -2.14
N LYS A 253 -36.84 8.80 -1.37
CA LYS A 253 -37.72 8.11 -0.42
C LYS A 253 -38.66 7.13 -1.11
N GLN A 254 -39.26 7.50 -2.24
CA GLN A 254 -40.08 6.59 -3.04
C GLN A 254 -39.28 5.39 -3.57
N ARG A 255 -38.07 5.62 -4.09
CA ARG A 255 -37.18 4.55 -4.57
C ARG A 255 -36.75 3.62 -3.43
N LEU A 256 -36.49 4.16 -2.24
CA LEU A 256 -36.12 3.37 -1.08
C LEU A 256 -37.29 2.52 -0.58
N ALA A 257 -38.50 3.09 -0.52
CA ALA A 257 -39.72 2.36 -0.15
C ALA A 257 -40.03 1.23 -1.15
N ALA A 258 -39.93 1.50 -2.45
CA ALA A 258 -40.12 0.48 -3.48
C ALA A 258 -39.07 -0.65 -3.40
N PHE A 259 -37.85 -0.33 -2.96
CA PHE A 259 -36.80 -1.33 -2.73
C PHE A 259 -37.09 -2.20 -1.50
N ASP A 260 -37.59 -1.60 -0.41
CA ASP A 260 -37.96 -2.32 0.80
C ASP A 260 -39.20 -3.22 0.60
N GLU A 261 -40.15 -2.81 -0.25
CA GLU A 261 -41.30 -3.63 -0.62
C GLU A 261 -40.89 -4.81 -1.54
N GLY A 262 -40.06 -4.57 -2.56
CA GLY A 262 -39.53 -5.64 -3.42
C GLY A 262 -38.64 -6.66 -2.69
N GLY A 263 -38.01 -6.27 -1.57
CA GLY A 263 -37.26 -7.17 -0.71
C GLY A 263 -38.13 -8.08 0.17
N ARG A 264 -39.36 -7.66 0.51
CA ARG A 264 -40.30 -8.48 1.29
C ARG A 264 -41.02 -9.52 0.42
N ASP A 265 -41.33 -9.19 -0.82
CA ASP A 265 -41.97 -10.14 -1.74
C ASP A 265 -41.05 -11.31 -2.12
N ALA A 266 -39.73 -11.10 -2.16
CA ALA A 266 -38.74 -12.17 -2.34
C ALA A 266 -38.59 -13.09 -1.11
N ALA A 267 -38.89 -12.59 0.09
CA ALA A 267 -38.84 -13.38 1.33
C ALA A 267 -40.13 -14.18 1.58
N ALA A 268 -41.29 -13.69 1.10
CA ALA A 268 -42.58 -14.37 1.25
C ALA A 268 -42.75 -15.60 0.33
N GLY A 269 -41.93 -15.74 -0.73
CA GLY A 269 -42.00 -16.85 -1.69
C GLY A 269 -41.36 -18.18 -1.28
N ARG A 270 -40.87 -18.35 -0.04
CA ARG A 270 -40.17 -19.57 0.43
C ARG A 270 -40.82 -20.27 1.64
N GLY A 271 -42.13 -20.20 1.80
CA GLY A 271 -42.83 -20.92 2.89
C GLY A 271 -44.18 -21.48 2.46
N GLY A 272 -44.21 -22.72 1.98
CA GLY A 272 -45.48 -23.41 1.70
C GLY A 272 -45.36 -24.67 0.84
N VAL A 273 -44.68 -25.70 1.34
CA VAL A 273 -44.92 -27.08 0.85
C VAL A 273 -45.98 -27.67 1.77
N GLN A 274 -47.21 -27.81 1.27
CA GLN A 274 -48.29 -28.53 1.95
C GLN A 274 -48.07 -30.04 1.75
N ASP A 275 -47.86 -30.75 2.85
CA ASP A 275 -47.95 -32.21 2.92
C ASP A 275 -49.42 -32.58 3.10
N ASN A 276 -49.95 -33.39 2.17
CA ASN A 276 -51.34 -33.84 2.19
C ASN A 276 -51.36 -35.38 2.09
N GLY A 277 -51.30 -36.05 3.25
CA GLY A 277 -51.33 -37.50 3.38
C GLY A 277 -52.42 -37.96 4.34
N THR A 278 -53.57 -38.33 3.77
CA THR A 278 -54.78 -38.82 4.44
C THR A 278 -54.56 -40.15 5.16
N ARG A 279 -55.10 -40.24 6.38
CA ARG A 279 -55.23 -41.45 7.20
C ARG A 279 -56.42 -42.29 6.72
N ARG A 280 -56.16 -43.52 6.23
CA ARG A 280 -56.97 -44.73 6.49
C ARG A 280 -56.07 -45.95 6.39
#